data_AF-A0A7T9Z567-F1
#
_entry.id   AF-A0A7T9Z567-F1
#
_cell.length_a   1.000
_cell.length_b   1.000
_cell.length_c   1.000
_cell.angle_alpha   90.00
_cell.angle_beta   90.00
_cell.angle_gamma   90.00
#
_symmetry.space_group_name_H-M   'P 1'
#
loop_
_entity.id
_entity.type
_entity.pdbx_description
1 polymer ?
#
loop_
_entity_poly.entity_id
_entity_poly.type
_entity_poly.pdbx_seq_one_letter_code
_entity_poly.pdbx_strand_id
1 'polypeptide(L)'
;MVDLNLSIVEQAIKDVMAQQINDGHWPWVREITTYGGEFDDETLAFVKSFPAIWVTYQSSTSEKTSHNKTEYKSTFVVLVGARSLRNEESQRHSVGADIGTYEMLDRVQRLLSVNDLSSQGIQGLAPLELGKTRTIFNTTTRGQSISVLAQEFTTQYEIKASDRDREEAETDAMLTHVNINYYFDPADFGVADASDLVKLRE
;
A
#
# COMPACT_ATOMS: atom_id res chain seq x y z
N MET A 1 1.71 -9.93 13.39
CA MET A 1 2.06 -9.86 11.96
C MET A 1 1.01 -8.97 11.34
N VAL A 2 1.37 -7.76 10.92
CA VAL A 2 0.42 -6.80 10.36
C VAL A 2 0.01 -7.33 8.99
N ASP A 3 -1.28 -7.58 8.80
CA ASP A 3 -1.83 -7.91 7.48
C ASP A 3 -1.73 -6.64 6.63
N LEU A 4 -0.69 -6.55 5.80
CA LEU A 4 -0.46 -5.39 4.95
C LEU A 4 -1.55 -5.35 3.89
N ASN A 5 -2.35 -4.27 3.90
CA ASN A 5 -3.33 -3.99 2.86
C ASN A 5 -3.08 -2.62 2.23
N LEU A 6 -3.69 -2.40 1.06
CA LEU A 6 -3.56 -1.16 0.29
C LEU A 6 -3.91 0.09 1.12
N SER A 7 -4.92 -0.01 1.99
CA SER A 7 -5.37 1.11 2.82
C SER A 7 -4.33 1.51 3.88
N ILE A 8 -3.65 0.56 4.52
CA ILE A 8 -2.57 0.85 5.48
C ILE A 8 -1.40 1.54 4.77
N VAL A 9 -1.01 1.04 3.59
CA VAL A 9 0.10 1.63 2.83
C VAL A 9 -0.23 3.05 2.37
N GLU A 10 -1.43 3.27 1.86
CA GLU A 10 -1.89 4.61 1.45
C GLU A 10 -1.90 5.59 2.63
N GLN A 11 -2.45 5.18 3.78
CA GLN A 11 -2.48 6.02 4.98
C GLN A 11 -1.08 6.32 5.50
N ALA A 12 -0.17 5.35 5.53
CA ALA A 12 1.20 5.60 5.96
C ALA A 12 1.96 6.56 5.03
N ILE A 13 1.72 6.50 3.71
CA ILE A 13 2.26 7.50 2.77
C ILE A 13 1.76 8.90 3.15
N LYS A 14 0.46 9.03 3.46
CA LYS A 14 -0.13 10.31 3.90
C LYS A 14 0.43 10.77 5.24
N ASP A 15 0.60 9.87 6.20
CA ASP A 15 1.10 10.19 7.54
C ASP A 15 2.55 10.66 7.52
N VAL A 16 3.42 10.02 6.72
CA VAL A 16 4.81 10.47 6.51
C VAL A 16 4.85 11.89 5.94
N MET A 17 3.98 12.20 4.98
CA MET A 17 3.87 13.55 4.42
C MET A 17 3.26 14.54 5.42
N ALA A 18 2.24 14.14 6.17
CA ALA A 18 1.60 14.96 7.20
C ALA A 18 2.58 15.30 8.34
N GLN A 19 3.49 14.37 8.67
CA GLN A 19 4.57 14.62 9.61
C GLN A 19 5.47 15.78 9.16
N GLN A 20 5.78 15.91 7.85
CA GLN A 20 6.55 17.06 7.34
C GLN A 20 5.81 18.40 7.49
N ILE A 21 4.47 18.39 7.49
CA ILE A 21 3.66 19.58 7.78
C ILE A 21 3.75 19.91 9.28
N ASN A 22 3.57 18.91 10.14
CA ASN A 22 3.63 19.06 11.59
C ASN A 22 5.01 19.53 12.08
N ASP A 23 6.07 19.02 11.46
CA ASP A 23 7.47 19.40 11.74
C ASP A 23 7.82 20.78 11.15
N GLY A 24 6.91 21.40 10.40
CA GLY A 24 7.08 22.74 9.82
C GLY A 24 7.99 22.78 8.59
N HIS A 25 8.35 21.63 8.01
CA HIS A 25 9.14 21.56 6.78
C HIS A 25 8.32 21.95 5.55
N TRP A 26 7.02 21.63 5.54
CA TRP A 26 6.08 21.89 4.44
C TRP A 26 4.94 22.84 4.85
N PRO A 27 5.22 24.07 5.32
CA PRO A 27 4.20 25.01 5.81
C PRO A 27 3.26 25.53 4.72
N TRP A 28 3.59 25.24 3.45
CA TRP A 28 2.86 25.66 2.26
C TRP A 28 1.78 24.64 1.83
N VAL A 29 1.84 23.39 2.31
CA VAL A 29 0.78 22.41 2.04
C VAL A 29 -0.41 22.72 2.92
N ARG A 30 -1.58 22.94 2.30
CA ARG A 30 -2.84 23.13 3.02
C ARG A 30 -3.49 21.83 3.43
N GLU A 31 -3.45 20.83 2.56
CA GLU A 31 -4.18 19.58 2.76
C GLU A 31 -3.49 18.41 2.06
N ILE A 32 -3.54 17.24 2.71
CA ILE A 32 -3.16 15.94 2.15
C ILE A 32 -4.39 15.04 2.24
N THR A 33 -4.94 14.64 1.10
CA THR A 33 -6.15 13.81 1.06
C THR A 33 -6.01 12.65 0.09
N THR A 34 -6.99 11.75 0.09
CA THR A 34 -7.09 10.65 -0.88
C THR A 34 -7.80 11.16 -2.12
N TYR A 35 -7.30 10.84 -3.32
CA TYR A 35 -7.95 11.25 -4.55
C TYR A 35 -9.31 10.55 -4.75
N GLY A 36 -10.38 11.31 -4.88
CA GLY A 36 -11.74 10.80 -5.03
C GLY A 36 -12.39 11.04 -6.41
N GLY A 37 -11.62 11.46 -7.43
CA GLY A 37 -12.19 11.90 -8.72
C GLY A 37 -12.42 13.42 -8.81
N GLU A 38 -11.82 14.20 -7.91
CA GLU A 38 -12.05 15.65 -7.83
C GLU A 38 -11.60 16.42 -9.09
N PHE A 39 -10.73 15.84 -9.93
CA PHE A 39 -10.29 16.45 -11.19
C PHE A 39 -11.25 16.21 -12.35
N ASP A 40 -12.23 15.31 -12.21
CA ASP A 40 -13.22 15.00 -13.26
C ASP A 40 -14.44 15.96 -13.19
N ASP A 41 -14.51 16.79 -12.16
CA ASP A 41 -15.56 17.79 -11.98
C ASP A 41 -15.23 19.10 -12.75
N GLU A 42 -16.12 19.53 -13.65
CA GLU A 42 -15.97 20.75 -14.45
C GLU A 42 -15.88 22.04 -13.61
N THR A 43 -16.22 22.00 -12.32
CA THR A 43 -16.30 23.19 -11.46
C THR A 43 -14.96 23.69 -10.94
N LEU A 44 -13.84 22.97 -11.16
CA LEU A 44 -12.50 23.31 -10.64
C LEU A 44 -12.49 23.64 -9.13
N ALA A 45 -13.40 23.03 -8.35
CA ALA A 45 -13.58 23.35 -6.94
C ALA A 45 -12.32 23.09 -6.10
N PHE A 46 -11.55 22.06 -6.48
CA PHE A 46 -10.29 21.65 -5.85
C PHE A 46 -9.20 22.75 -5.87
N VAL A 47 -9.30 23.73 -6.78
CA VAL A 47 -8.34 24.84 -6.89
C VAL A 47 -8.29 25.68 -5.60
N LYS A 48 -9.37 25.68 -4.80
CA LYS A 48 -9.42 26.39 -3.51
C LYS A 48 -8.53 25.75 -2.44
N SER A 49 -8.31 24.45 -2.53
CA SER A 49 -7.48 23.67 -1.59
C SER A 49 -5.99 23.82 -1.87
N PHE A 50 -5.58 24.35 -3.03
CA PHE A 50 -4.18 24.55 -3.34
C PHE A 50 -3.46 25.52 -2.38
N PRO A 51 -2.17 25.25 -2.06
CA PRO A 51 -1.37 24.08 -2.49
C PRO A 51 -1.74 22.80 -1.72
N ALA A 52 -1.97 21.70 -2.42
CA ALA A 52 -2.44 20.43 -1.82
C ALA A 52 -1.82 19.21 -2.49
N ILE A 53 -1.87 18.08 -1.77
CA ILE A 53 -1.34 16.79 -2.20
C ILE A 53 -2.47 15.75 -2.13
N TRP A 54 -2.59 14.93 -3.17
CA TRP A 54 -3.49 13.80 -3.21
C TRP A 54 -2.73 12.50 -3.36
N VAL A 55 -3.20 11.43 -2.74
CA VAL A 55 -2.67 10.08 -2.92
C VAL A 55 -3.76 9.20 -3.51
N THR A 56 -3.41 8.39 -4.50
CA THR A 56 -4.31 7.41 -5.11
C THR A 56 -3.58 6.11 -5.41
N TYR A 57 -4.33 5.03 -5.44
CA TYR A 57 -3.87 3.75 -5.98
C TYR A 57 -4.09 3.72 -7.50
N GLN A 58 -3.11 3.19 -8.26
CA GLN A 58 -3.20 3.10 -9.72
C GLN A 58 -3.37 1.64 -10.18
N SER A 59 -2.47 0.75 -9.76
CA SER A 59 -2.47 -0.65 -10.21
C SER A 59 -1.64 -1.54 -9.30
N SER A 60 -1.83 -2.85 -9.44
CA SER A 60 -0.99 -3.86 -8.80
C SER A 60 -0.68 -4.98 -9.78
N THR A 61 0.52 -5.53 -9.68
CA THR A 61 0.91 -6.79 -10.32
C THR A 61 1.20 -7.81 -9.22
N SER A 62 0.63 -9.01 -9.34
CA SER A 62 0.89 -10.10 -8.42
C SER A 62 1.72 -11.19 -9.11
N GLU A 63 2.84 -11.57 -8.50
CA GLU A 63 3.64 -12.71 -8.95
C GLU A 63 3.63 -13.81 -7.88
N LYS A 64 3.39 -15.05 -8.30
CA LYS A 64 3.41 -16.20 -7.38
C LYS A 64 4.84 -16.66 -7.18
N THR A 65 5.41 -16.36 -6.00
CA THR A 65 6.76 -16.77 -5.64
C THR A 65 6.78 -18.17 -5.01
N SER A 66 5.73 -18.58 -4.29
CA SER A 66 5.63 -19.92 -3.69
C SER A 66 4.17 -20.37 -3.46
N HIS A 67 3.98 -21.60 -2.98
CA HIS A 67 2.66 -22.22 -2.76
C HIS A 67 1.76 -21.37 -1.85
N ASN A 68 2.34 -20.74 -0.81
CA ASN A 68 1.62 -19.87 0.12
C ASN A 68 2.18 -18.43 0.20
N LYS A 69 2.93 -17.99 -0.82
CA LYS A 69 3.48 -16.62 -0.88
C LYS A 69 3.25 -16.02 -2.24
N THR A 70 2.54 -14.89 -2.26
CA THR A 70 2.37 -14.07 -3.46
C THR A 70 3.07 -12.74 -3.22
N GLU A 71 4.02 -12.40 -4.09
CA GLU A 71 4.60 -11.06 -4.13
C GLU A 71 3.59 -10.13 -4.79
N TYR A 72 3.25 -9.06 -4.09
CA TYR A 72 2.24 -8.10 -4.50
C TYR A 72 2.90 -6.74 -4.70
N LYS A 73 3.17 -6.41 -5.97
CA LYS A 73 3.73 -5.14 -6.39
C LYS A 73 2.62 -4.13 -6.62
N SER A 74 2.58 -3.08 -5.80
CA SER A 74 1.55 -2.03 -5.85
C SER A 74 2.13 -0.70 -6.32
N THR A 75 1.42 -0.03 -7.21
CA THR A 75 1.75 1.30 -7.71
C THR A 75 0.74 2.31 -7.17
N PHE A 76 1.27 3.27 -6.40
CA PHE A 76 0.56 4.43 -5.91
C PHE A 76 0.95 5.65 -6.73
N VAL A 77 0.04 6.62 -6.84
CA VAL A 77 0.28 7.89 -7.51
C VAL A 77 0.05 9.00 -6.50
N VAL A 78 1.03 9.86 -6.36
CA VAL A 78 0.93 11.09 -5.57
C VAL A 78 0.77 12.26 -6.52
N LEU A 79 -0.32 12.99 -6.39
CA LEU A 79 -0.61 14.20 -7.16
C LEU A 79 -0.25 15.41 -6.31
N VAL A 80 0.51 16.33 -6.88
CA VAL A 80 0.83 17.62 -6.26
C VAL A 80 0.24 18.74 -7.11
N GLY A 81 -0.49 19.63 -6.47
CA GLY A 81 -1.16 20.73 -7.15
C GLY A 81 -0.86 22.09 -6.53
N ALA A 82 -0.53 23.06 -7.38
CA ALA A 82 -0.27 24.43 -6.99
C ALA A 82 -0.95 25.44 -7.93
N ARG A 83 -1.24 26.63 -7.40
CA ARG A 83 -1.70 27.80 -8.17
C ARG A 83 -0.82 29.00 -7.88
N SER A 84 -0.62 29.86 -8.87
CA SER A 84 0.01 31.16 -8.71
C SER A 84 -0.72 32.20 -9.54
N LEU A 85 -0.69 33.41 -9.00
CA LEU A 85 -1.41 34.57 -9.48
C LEU A 85 -0.54 35.46 -10.38
N ARG A 86 0.73 35.09 -10.61
CA ARG A 86 1.75 36.01 -11.14
C ARG A 86 2.27 35.64 -12.54
N ASN A 87 2.58 34.38 -12.82
CA ASN A 87 3.00 33.90 -14.15
C ASN A 87 3.19 32.36 -14.20
N GLU A 88 3.18 31.75 -15.40
CA GLU A 88 3.46 30.31 -15.61
C GLU A 88 4.91 29.91 -15.26
N GLU A 89 5.88 30.82 -15.42
CA GLU A 89 7.29 30.50 -15.16
C GLU A 89 7.59 30.40 -13.65
N SER A 90 6.99 31.30 -12.86
CA SER A 90 7.02 31.30 -11.39
C SER A 90 6.18 30.16 -10.76
N GLN A 91 5.41 29.45 -11.57
CA GLN A 91 4.69 28.23 -11.14
C GLN A 91 5.54 26.98 -11.22
N ARG A 92 6.47 26.97 -12.18
CA ARG A 92 7.40 25.86 -12.38
C ARG A 92 8.61 26.00 -11.48
N HIS A 93 9.13 27.22 -11.35
CA HIS A 93 10.24 27.52 -10.46
C HIS A 93 9.73 28.35 -9.30
N SER A 94 10.07 27.97 -8.06
CA SER A 94 9.72 28.79 -6.90
C SER A 94 10.37 30.16 -7.01
N VAL A 95 9.55 31.21 -6.91
CA VAL A 95 10.00 32.60 -6.94
C VAL A 95 9.40 33.33 -5.75
N GLY A 96 10.23 33.62 -4.75
CA GLY A 96 9.82 34.33 -3.54
C GLY A 96 9.15 33.40 -2.51
N ALA A 97 7.91 33.72 -2.12
CA ALA A 97 7.16 33.00 -1.07
C ALA A 97 6.19 31.94 -1.61
N ASP A 98 5.96 31.90 -2.92
CA ASP A 98 5.11 30.90 -3.58
C ASP A 98 5.97 29.70 -4.02
N ILE A 99 5.59 28.50 -3.57
CA ILE A 99 6.25 27.26 -3.97
C ILE A 99 5.74 26.81 -5.34
N GLY A 100 6.67 26.55 -6.25
CA GLY A 100 6.36 26.00 -7.57
C GLY A 100 6.02 24.52 -7.50
N THR A 101 5.21 24.03 -8.44
CA THR A 101 4.81 22.62 -8.50
C THR A 101 6.03 21.69 -8.65
N TYR A 102 7.13 22.13 -9.27
CA TYR A 102 8.36 21.33 -9.35
C TYR A 102 9.10 21.21 -8.03
N GLU A 103 9.12 22.25 -7.19
CA GLU A 103 9.75 22.14 -5.87
C GLU A 103 8.89 21.30 -4.92
N MET A 104 7.56 21.43 -4.99
CA MET A 104 6.66 20.52 -4.27
C MET A 104 6.93 19.06 -4.66
N LEU A 105 7.02 18.80 -5.97
CA LEU A 105 7.28 17.47 -6.49
C LEU A 105 8.66 16.95 -6.05
N ASP A 106 9.73 17.74 -6.17
CA ASP A 106 11.08 17.33 -5.76
C ASP A 106 11.15 16.99 -4.26
N ARG A 107 10.47 17.77 -3.40
CA ARG A 107 10.40 17.47 -1.96
C ARG A 107 9.65 16.17 -1.68
N VAL A 108 8.51 15.93 -2.35
CA VAL A 108 7.76 14.67 -2.22
C VAL A 108 8.58 13.49 -2.73
N GLN A 109 9.25 13.63 -3.88
CA GLN A 109 10.14 12.61 -4.44
C GLN A 109 11.26 12.26 -3.47
N ARG A 110 11.94 13.25 -2.89
CA ARG A 110 13.02 13.02 -1.92
C ARG A 110 12.56 12.38 -0.61
N LEU A 111 11.35 12.72 -0.14
CA LEU A 111 10.80 12.15 1.10
C LEU A 111 10.39 10.70 0.94
N LEU A 112 9.74 10.37 -0.19
CA LEU A 112 9.18 9.05 -0.43
C LEU A 112 10.17 8.09 -1.11
N SER A 113 11.15 8.59 -1.85
CA SER A 113 12.16 7.75 -2.50
C SER A 113 12.98 6.97 -1.48
N VAL A 114 13.05 5.65 -1.65
CA VAL A 114 13.78 4.72 -0.76
C VAL A 114 13.20 4.68 0.67
N ASN A 115 12.00 5.20 0.88
CA ASN A 115 11.33 5.14 2.17
C ASN A 115 10.51 3.84 2.28
N ASP A 116 10.78 3.04 3.30
CA ASP A 116 10.09 1.78 3.61
C ASP A 116 8.89 1.96 4.56
N LEU A 117 8.55 3.20 4.92
CA LEU A 117 7.44 3.57 5.81
C LEU A 117 7.55 2.94 7.23
N SER A 118 8.73 2.43 7.61
CA SER A 118 8.97 1.88 8.95
C SER A 118 8.76 2.88 10.08
N SER A 119 8.92 4.18 9.79
CA SER A 119 8.60 5.26 10.74
C SER A 119 7.12 5.26 11.17
N GLN A 120 6.22 4.72 10.34
CA GLN A 120 4.80 4.57 10.64
C GLN A 120 4.44 3.18 11.20
N GLY A 121 5.45 2.38 11.57
CA GLY A 121 5.24 1.04 12.12
C GLY A 121 4.89 -0.03 11.07
N ILE A 122 5.04 0.26 9.78
CA ILE A 122 4.92 -0.73 8.72
C ILE A 122 6.17 -1.61 8.71
N GLN A 123 5.99 -2.93 8.75
CA GLN A 123 7.07 -3.91 8.66
C GLN A 123 6.83 -4.84 7.48
N GLY A 124 7.86 -5.06 6.65
CA GLY A 124 7.81 -5.97 5.51
C GLY A 124 7.37 -5.32 4.18
N LEU A 125 7.28 -3.99 4.13
CA LEU A 125 7.11 -3.24 2.89
C LEU A 125 8.49 -2.98 2.27
N ALA A 126 8.65 -3.23 0.98
CA ALA A 126 9.85 -2.79 0.28
C ALA A 126 9.87 -1.26 0.13
N PRO A 127 11.07 -0.64 0.07
CA PRO A 127 11.20 0.79 -0.14
C PRO A 127 10.42 1.26 -1.37
N LEU A 128 9.80 2.44 -1.26
CA LEU A 128 9.10 3.08 -2.36
C LEU A 128 10.09 3.47 -3.47
N GLU A 129 9.87 2.94 -4.67
CA GLU A 129 10.62 3.25 -5.88
C GLU A 129 9.93 4.34 -6.69
N LEU A 130 10.72 5.29 -7.20
CA LEU A 130 10.23 6.35 -8.09
C LEU A 130 9.83 5.77 -9.45
N GLY A 131 8.56 5.95 -9.81
CA GLY A 131 8.01 5.66 -11.13
C GLY A 131 8.00 6.88 -12.05
N LYS A 132 7.09 6.87 -13.03
CA LYS A 132 6.97 7.95 -14.02
C LYS A 132 6.31 9.18 -13.41
N THR A 133 6.82 10.35 -13.78
CA THR A 133 6.14 11.64 -13.55
C THR A 133 5.28 11.99 -14.76
N ARG A 134 4.05 12.46 -14.53
CA ARG A 134 3.12 12.86 -15.60
C ARG A 134 2.43 14.17 -15.23
N THR A 135 2.17 15.03 -16.21
CA THR A 135 1.32 16.21 -15.99
C THR A 135 -0.13 15.79 -16.19
N ILE A 136 -0.95 15.99 -15.17
CA ILE A 136 -2.38 15.65 -15.22
C ILE A 136 -3.19 16.86 -15.68
N PHE A 137 -2.84 18.04 -15.17
CA PHE A 137 -3.56 19.26 -15.46
C PHE A 137 -2.60 20.42 -15.58
N ASN A 138 -2.66 21.16 -16.69
CA ASN A 138 -2.01 22.44 -16.83
C ASN A 138 -2.94 23.38 -17.58
N THR A 139 -3.46 24.41 -16.91
CA THR A 139 -4.33 25.40 -17.53
C THR A 139 -4.10 26.77 -16.92
N THR A 140 -4.39 27.82 -17.70
CA THR A 140 -4.42 29.20 -17.23
C THR A 140 -5.87 29.66 -17.23
N THR A 141 -6.51 29.72 -16.06
CA THR A 141 -7.91 30.13 -15.90
C THR A 141 -7.97 31.46 -15.15
N ARG A 142 -8.63 32.46 -15.73
CA ARG A 142 -8.88 33.79 -15.11
C ARG A 142 -7.61 34.49 -14.57
N GLY A 143 -6.49 34.40 -15.29
CA GLY A 143 -5.22 35.00 -14.87
C GLY A 143 -4.51 34.27 -13.73
N GLN A 144 -4.99 33.08 -13.36
CA GLN A 144 -4.33 32.16 -12.45
C GLN A 144 -3.85 30.95 -13.25
N SER A 145 -2.56 30.65 -13.18
CA SER A 145 -2.03 29.41 -13.74
C SER A 145 -2.27 28.30 -12.72
N ILE A 146 -2.68 27.13 -13.16
CA ILE A 146 -2.92 25.95 -12.33
C ILE A 146 -2.13 24.80 -12.92
N SER A 147 -1.33 24.13 -12.09
CA SER A 147 -0.51 22.99 -12.49
C SER A 147 -0.66 21.86 -11.48
N VAL A 148 -0.95 20.66 -11.99
CA VAL A 148 -1.06 19.42 -11.25
C VAL A 148 -0.15 18.37 -11.89
N LEU A 149 0.80 17.87 -11.10
CA LEU A 149 1.74 16.82 -11.49
C LEU A 149 1.44 15.56 -10.70
N ALA A 150 1.50 14.42 -11.38
CA ALA A 150 1.42 13.10 -10.78
C ALA A 150 2.79 12.44 -10.76
N GLN A 151 3.12 11.80 -9.65
CA GLN A 151 4.29 10.96 -9.47
C GLN A 151 3.86 9.55 -9.12
N GLU A 152 4.25 8.57 -9.94
CA GLU A 152 4.09 7.16 -9.60
C GLU A 152 5.15 6.74 -8.57
N PHE A 153 4.76 5.94 -7.59
CA PHE A 153 5.60 5.26 -6.62
C PHE A 153 5.22 3.80 -6.58
N THR A 154 6.21 2.92 -6.73
CA THR A 154 5.98 1.49 -6.71
C THR A 154 6.56 0.89 -5.44
N THR A 155 5.85 -0.04 -4.82
CA THR A 155 6.31 -0.80 -3.66
C THR A 155 5.89 -2.25 -3.82
N GLN A 156 6.48 -3.15 -3.04
CA GLN A 156 6.17 -4.57 -3.05
C GLN A 156 6.08 -5.10 -1.62
N TYR A 157 5.12 -5.99 -1.38
CA TYR A 157 4.97 -6.71 -0.12
C TYR A 157 4.48 -8.13 -0.36
N GLU A 158 4.80 -9.05 0.55
CA GLU A 158 4.33 -10.42 0.49
C GLU A 158 2.93 -10.54 1.13
N ILE A 159 2.00 -11.13 0.40
CA ILE A 159 0.71 -11.57 0.94
C ILE A 159 0.78 -13.08 1.15
N LYS A 160 0.50 -13.53 2.38
CA LYS A 160 0.25 -14.95 2.68
C LYS A 160 -1.24 -15.23 2.45
N ALA A 161 -1.55 -16.31 1.73
CA ALA A 161 -2.94 -16.68 1.55
C ALA A 161 -3.52 -17.15 2.89
N SER A 162 -4.64 -16.58 3.29
CA SER A 162 -5.33 -16.94 4.53
C SER A 162 -5.82 -18.40 4.45
N ASP A 163 -5.37 -19.22 5.40
CA ASP A 163 -5.92 -20.53 5.77
C ASP A 163 -6.17 -21.56 4.64
N ARG A 164 -5.20 -21.79 3.74
CA ARG A 164 -5.10 -23.08 3.02
C ARG A 164 -4.21 -24.12 3.71
N ASP A 165 -3.38 -23.69 4.65
CA ASP A 165 -2.54 -24.60 5.45
C ASP A 165 -3.30 -25.35 6.56
N ARG A 166 -4.62 -25.13 6.71
CA ARG A 166 -5.42 -25.85 7.72
C ARG A 166 -5.57 -27.35 7.38
N GLU A 167 -5.47 -27.75 6.11
CA GLU A 167 -5.61 -29.17 5.75
C GLU A 167 -4.27 -29.89 5.53
N GLU A 168 -3.17 -29.21 5.14
CA GLU A 168 -1.88 -29.89 4.93
C GLU A 168 -1.01 -30.01 6.19
N ALA A 169 -1.18 -29.13 7.18
CA ALA A 169 -0.44 -29.24 8.45
C ALA A 169 -0.90 -30.45 9.30
N GLU A 170 -2.09 -30.99 9.06
CA GLU A 170 -2.56 -32.23 9.70
C GLU A 170 -2.07 -33.50 8.98
N THR A 171 -1.55 -33.40 7.74
CA THR A 171 -1.09 -34.58 6.98
C THR A 171 0.36 -34.98 7.22
N ASP A 172 1.16 -34.18 7.93
CA ASP A 172 2.52 -34.55 8.38
C ASP A 172 2.56 -35.23 9.76
N ALA A 173 1.39 -35.59 10.30
CA ALA A 173 1.33 -36.52 11.42
C ALA A 173 1.64 -37.94 10.92
N MET A 174 2.93 -38.29 10.87
CA MET A 174 3.37 -39.65 10.63
C MET A 174 2.61 -40.59 11.60
N LEU A 175 1.90 -41.58 11.07
CA LEU A 175 1.18 -42.58 11.86
C LEU A 175 2.19 -43.30 12.77
N THR A 176 2.21 -42.97 14.06
CA THR A 176 3.14 -43.57 15.04
C THR A 176 2.57 -44.84 15.67
N HIS A 177 1.24 -44.93 15.76
CA HIS A 177 0.53 -46.00 16.45
C HIS A 177 -0.77 -46.33 15.73
N VAL A 178 -1.06 -47.63 15.60
CA VAL A 178 -2.34 -48.12 15.10
C VAL A 178 -2.95 -49.01 16.19
N ASN A 179 -4.17 -48.70 16.61
CA ASN A 179 -4.94 -49.53 17.53
C ASN A 179 -5.92 -50.41 16.72
N ILE A 180 -5.83 -51.72 16.88
CA ILE A 180 -6.67 -52.69 16.18
C ILE A 180 -7.59 -53.32 17.22
N ASN A 181 -8.89 -53.02 17.12
CA ASN A 181 -9.91 -53.61 17.96
C ASN A 181 -10.59 -54.77 17.23
N TYR A 182 -10.55 -55.96 17.82
CA TYR A 182 -11.19 -57.17 17.33
C TYR A 182 -12.58 -57.31 17.99
N TYR A 183 -13.59 -57.51 17.16
CA TYR A 183 -14.96 -57.81 17.57
C TYR A 183 -15.32 -59.17 16.97
N PHE A 184 -15.49 -60.18 17.82
CA PHE A 184 -15.77 -61.55 17.38
C PHE A 184 -17.28 -61.82 17.26
N ASP A 185 -18.12 -61.07 17.99
CA ASP A 185 -19.57 -61.15 17.90
C ASP A 185 -20.16 -59.92 17.19
N PRO A 186 -20.89 -60.10 16.07
CA PRO A 186 -21.57 -58.99 15.38
C PRO A 186 -22.70 -58.34 16.19
N ALA A 187 -23.09 -58.86 17.36
CA ALA A 187 -24.05 -58.22 18.26
C ALA A 187 -23.41 -57.21 19.24
N ASP A 188 -22.09 -57.28 19.46
CA ASP A 188 -21.35 -56.48 20.46
C ASP A 188 -20.60 -55.28 19.84
N PHE A 189 -21.29 -54.50 19.01
CA PHE A 189 -20.76 -53.22 18.52
C PHE A 189 -20.71 -52.19 19.66
N GLY A 190 -19.60 -52.17 20.41
CA GLY A 190 -19.34 -51.14 21.42
C GLY A 190 -18.26 -51.50 22.45
N VAL A 191 -17.93 -52.77 22.62
CA VAL A 191 -16.87 -53.24 23.53
C VAL A 191 -15.97 -54.20 22.76
N ALA A 192 -14.68 -53.86 22.61
CA ALA A 192 -13.73 -54.72 21.91
C ALA A 192 -13.42 -55.96 22.75
N ASP A 193 -13.53 -57.15 22.17
CA ASP A 193 -13.20 -58.42 22.83
C ASP A 193 -11.68 -58.56 23.05
N ALA A 194 -10.91 -58.01 22.12
CA ALA A 194 -9.47 -57.91 22.20
C ALA A 194 -8.99 -56.67 21.45
N SER A 195 -7.90 -56.06 21.91
CA SER A 195 -7.26 -54.94 21.22
C SER A 195 -5.76 -55.12 21.19
N ASP A 196 -5.12 -54.81 20.06
CA ASP A 196 -3.67 -54.78 19.93
C ASP A 196 -3.19 -53.39 19.48
N LEU A 197 -2.07 -52.95 20.05
CA LEU A 197 -1.49 -51.64 19.81
C LEU A 197 -0.16 -51.80 19.10
N VAL A 198 -0.17 -51.53 17.80
CA VAL A 198 1.01 -51.66 16.94
C VAL A 198 1.75 -50.33 16.93
N LYS A 199 3.01 -50.35 17.37
CA LYS A 199 3.95 -49.23 17.24
C LYS A 199 4.70 -49.36 15.92
N LEU A 200 4.59 -48.37 15.06
CA LEU A 200 5.35 -48.31 13.82
C LEU A 200 6.73 -47.71 14.15
N ARG A 201 7.81 -48.45 13.89
CA ARG A 201 9.18 -47.95 14.06
C ARG A 201 9.52 -47.03 12.89
N GLU A 202 10.18 -45.90 13.19
CA GLU A 202 10.86 -45.05 12.20
C GLU A 202 11.82 -45.83 11.31
#